data_AF-A0A5A9GUT3-F1
#
_entry.id   AF-A0A5A9GUT3-F1
#
_cell.length_a   1.000
_cell.length_b   1.000
_cell.length_c   1.000
_cell.angle_alpha   90.00
_cell.angle_beta   90.00
_cell.angle_gamma   90.00
#
_symmetry.space_group_name_H-M   'P 1'
#
loop_
_entity.id
_entity.type
_entity.pdbx_description
1 polymer ?
#
loop_
_entity_poly.entity_id
_entity_poly.type
_entity_poly.pdbx_seq_one_letter_code
_entity_poly.pdbx_strand_id
1 'polypeptide(L)'
;MSHIVDGANDRHSRIIIVSFNCADFVNRVIGCLLDQTDPAFEVVIVDNASKDVDGIALPADPRFSMVRMDSNVGFAKANNIGAAGATVPWIVTLNPDAFPRRDWMERLQAAAHAQPDVAMFGSTQLFSHDPRMIDGEGDQYSIFGFAWRVNYRRMLKPPYYSGAVFSPCAAAAMYRRDYFEAVGGFDEDFFCYCEDVDLGFRIRLSGGPAVQVGDAVVEHVSSGVSKQYGTFAQYHGVRNLVWTMVKNMPLPLLPLAFAGHSLLVVYLVFRSLGSGRTGAIGRGIRDALCGLPGMIAKRRTIQRDRKATLGEVAGMIAWNPLLLKTRGRPGCSLSRRSDQPPSVGVEKA
;
A
#
# COMPACT_ATOMS: atom_id res chain seq x y z
N MET A 1 -17.55 33.01 29.68
CA MET A 1 -18.23 31.72 29.45
C MET A 1 -17.41 30.95 28.43
N SER A 2 -16.65 29.97 28.91
CA SER A 2 -15.81 29.12 28.06
C SER A 2 -16.71 28.21 27.22
N HIS A 3 -16.66 28.37 25.91
CA HIS A 3 -17.17 27.35 25.00
C HIS A 3 -16.25 26.13 25.10
N ILE A 4 -16.72 25.10 25.80
CA ILE A 4 -16.22 23.74 25.62
C ILE A 4 -16.69 23.35 24.23
N VAL A 5 -15.78 23.40 23.26
CA VAL A 5 -15.99 22.82 21.94
C VAL A 5 -15.88 21.31 22.15
N ASP A 6 -16.97 20.59 21.88
CA ASP A 6 -16.98 19.13 21.80
C ASP A 6 -15.94 18.67 20.76
N GLY A 7 -14.75 18.29 21.22
CA GLY A 7 -13.59 17.93 20.38
C GLY A 7 -13.74 16.64 19.56
N ALA A 8 -14.94 16.05 19.50
CA ALA A 8 -15.24 14.90 18.67
C ALA A 8 -15.61 15.29 17.22
N ASN A 9 -16.06 16.54 16.98
CA ASN A 9 -16.66 16.94 15.71
C ASN A 9 -15.70 17.62 14.70
N ASP A 10 -14.42 17.76 15.06
CA ASP A 10 -13.38 18.37 14.21
C ASP A 10 -12.41 17.35 13.61
N ARG A 11 -12.63 16.04 13.85
CA ARG A 11 -11.79 14.99 13.30
C ARG A 11 -12.03 14.85 11.79
N HIS A 12 -10.96 14.80 11.02
CA HIS A 12 -11.03 14.64 9.56
C HIS A 12 -10.49 13.28 9.07
N SER A 13 -9.71 12.56 9.90
CA SER A 13 -9.08 11.30 9.50
C SER A 13 -9.21 10.20 10.54
N ARG A 14 -9.34 8.95 10.08
CA ARG A 14 -9.18 7.74 10.89
C ARG A 14 -7.94 7.00 10.44
N ILE A 15 -6.94 6.93 11.31
CA ILE A 15 -5.70 6.16 11.13
C ILE A 15 -5.92 4.74 11.64
N ILE A 16 -5.59 3.77 10.81
CA ILE A 16 -5.70 2.35 11.11
C ILE A 16 -4.30 1.77 11.17
N ILE A 17 -3.98 1.11 12.29
CA ILE A 17 -2.71 0.43 12.51
C ILE A 17 -3.01 -1.04 12.76
N VAL A 18 -2.60 -1.92 11.84
CA VAL A 18 -2.71 -3.37 12.01
C VAL A 18 -1.48 -3.88 12.74
N SER A 19 -1.65 -4.43 13.94
CA SER A 19 -0.58 -4.99 14.76
C SER A 19 -0.57 -6.52 14.68
N PHE A 20 0.62 -7.12 14.56
CA PHE A 20 0.81 -8.57 14.67
C PHE A 20 2.22 -8.89 15.18
N ASN A 21 2.35 -9.21 16.48
CA ASN A 21 3.63 -9.51 17.14
C ASN A 21 4.67 -8.38 16.97
N CYS A 22 4.26 -7.13 17.18
CA CYS A 22 5.08 -5.95 16.92
C CYS A 22 4.81 -4.80 17.92
N ALA A 23 4.55 -5.11 19.19
CA ALA A 23 4.15 -4.13 20.20
C ALA A 23 5.12 -2.93 20.30
N ASP A 24 6.43 -3.17 20.26
CA ASP A 24 7.45 -2.11 20.31
C ASP A 24 7.33 -1.10 19.16
N PHE A 25 7.04 -1.60 17.95
CA PHE A 25 6.83 -0.74 16.79
C PHE A 25 5.54 0.07 16.93
N VAL A 26 4.45 -0.55 17.40
CA VAL A 26 3.19 0.14 17.67
C VAL A 26 3.38 1.25 18.71
N ASN A 27 4.07 0.99 19.81
CA ASN A 27 4.36 1.99 20.84
C ASN A 27 5.13 3.19 20.29
N ARG A 28 6.11 2.94 19.40
CA ARG A 28 6.84 4.01 18.74
C ARG A 28 5.95 4.83 17.81
N VAL A 29 5.08 4.17 17.02
CA VAL A 29 4.12 4.88 16.15
C VAL A 29 3.12 5.70 16.97
N ILE A 30 2.63 5.19 18.10
CA ILE A 30 1.78 5.96 19.04
C ILE A 30 2.49 7.24 19.47
N GLY A 31 3.76 7.16 19.87
CA GLY A 31 4.57 8.33 20.21
C GLY A 31 4.65 9.36 19.07
N CYS A 32 4.93 8.91 17.85
CA CYS A 32 4.97 9.78 16.67
C CYS A 32 3.61 10.44 16.36
N LEU A 33 2.50 9.74 16.62
CA LEU A 33 1.15 10.26 16.42
C LEU A 33 0.74 11.27 17.50
N LEU A 34 1.11 11.04 18.76
CA LEU A 34 0.90 12.00 19.84
C LEU A 34 1.62 13.33 19.56
N ASP A 35 2.77 13.28 18.90
CA ASP A 35 3.60 14.44 18.56
C ASP A 35 3.19 15.18 17.26
N GLN A 36 2.14 14.75 16.55
CA GLN A 36 1.73 15.39 15.29
C GLN A 36 1.36 16.87 15.49
N THR A 37 1.72 17.72 14.52
CA THR A 37 1.32 19.13 14.50
C THR A 37 -0.17 19.33 14.24
N ASP A 38 -0.78 18.42 13.47
CA ASP A 38 -2.22 18.34 13.24
C ASP A 38 -2.80 17.14 14.01
N PRO A 39 -3.46 17.36 15.16
CA PRO A 39 -3.99 16.30 16.00
C PRO A 39 -5.41 15.83 15.63
N ALA A 40 -6.04 16.38 14.59
CA ALA A 40 -7.47 16.22 14.29
C ALA A 40 -7.80 14.89 13.58
N PHE A 41 -7.34 13.80 14.18
CA PHE A 41 -7.58 12.43 13.74
C PHE A 41 -7.99 11.53 14.90
N GLU A 42 -8.49 10.36 14.55
CA GLU A 42 -8.63 9.22 15.45
C GLU A 42 -7.77 8.05 14.99
N VAL A 43 -7.42 7.18 15.92
CA VAL A 43 -6.55 6.03 15.72
C VAL A 43 -7.28 4.78 16.20
N VAL A 44 -7.37 3.80 15.31
CA VAL A 44 -7.86 2.45 15.63
C VAL A 44 -6.70 1.48 15.43
N ILE A 45 -6.21 0.94 16.53
CA ILE A 45 -5.20 -0.12 16.52
C ILE A 45 -5.96 -1.45 16.44
N VAL A 46 -5.74 -2.22 15.37
CA VAL A 46 -6.32 -3.55 15.22
C VAL A 46 -5.25 -4.57 15.57
N ASP A 47 -5.32 -5.11 16.77
CA ASP A 47 -4.49 -6.24 17.17
C ASP A 47 -4.98 -7.52 16.47
N ASN A 48 -4.16 -8.03 15.56
CA ASN A 48 -4.48 -9.12 14.66
C ASN A 48 -4.11 -10.49 15.27
N ALA A 49 -4.49 -10.69 16.54
CA ALA A 49 -4.14 -11.83 17.40
C ALA A 49 -2.64 -11.94 17.73
N SER A 50 -2.06 -10.85 18.24
CA SER A 50 -0.66 -10.83 18.69
C SER A 50 -0.47 -11.54 20.03
N LYS A 51 0.71 -12.14 20.21
CA LYS A 51 1.12 -12.72 21.49
C LYS A 51 1.66 -11.67 22.47
N ASP A 52 2.06 -10.51 21.95
CA ASP A 52 2.67 -9.41 22.69
C ASP A 52 1.73 -8.21 22.86
N VAL A 53 0.41 -8.40 22.65
CA VAL A 53 -0.58 -7.30 22.69
C VAL A 53 -0.57 -6.52 24.00
N ASP A 54 -0.26 -7.17 25.13
CA ASP A 54 -0.18 -6.52 26.43
C ASP A 54 1.06 -5.63 26.58
N GLY A 55 2.01 -5.72 25.65
CA GLY A 55 3.13 -4.79 25.51
C GLY A 55 2.74 -3.46 24.86
N ILE A 56 1.55 -3.34 24.25
CA ILE A 56 1.07 -2.10 23.65
C ILE A 56 0.57 -1.15 24.75
N ALA A 57 1.28 -0.05 24.95
CA ALA A 57 0.96 1.01 25.90
C ALA A 57 -0.01 2.01 25.25
N LEU A 58 -1.31 1.67 25.27
CA LEU A 58 -2.36 2.57 24.77
C LEU A 58 -2.44 3.83 25.64
N PRO A 59 -2.35 5.05 25.07
CA PRO A 59 -2.39 6.29 25.84
C PRO A 59 -3.79 6.56 26.38
N ALA A 60 -3.89 7.32 27.48
CA ALA A 60 -5.16 7.86 27.98
C ALA A 60 -5.65 9.07 27.14
N ASP A 61 -5.57 8.96 25.81
CA ASP A 61 -6.01 9.96 24.84
C ASP A 61 -7.23 9.40 24.08
N PRO A 62 -8.38 10.11 24.07
CA PRO A 62 -9.62 9.63 23.45
C PRO A 62 -9.54 9.51 21.92
N ARG A 63 -8.45 9.95 21.29
CA ARG A 63 -8.17 9.68 19.88
C ARG A 63 -7.79 8.22 19.65
N PHE A 64 -7.26 7.52 20.65
CA PHE A 64 -6.71 6.18 20.48
C PHE A 64 -7.67 5.12 21.02
N SER A 65 -7.90 4.09 20.21
CA SER A 65 -8.68 2.92 20.57
C SER A 65 -8.01 1.66 20.04
N MET A 66 -8.34 0.51 20.62
CA MET A 66 -7.81 -0.78 20.19
C MET A 66 -8.94 -1.80 20.04
N VAL A 67 -8.89 -2.58 18.96
CA VAL A 67 -9.75 -3.72 18.69
C VAL A 67 -8.87 -4.97 18.67
N ARG A 68 -9.20 -5.96 19.51
CA ARG A 68 -8.46 -7.23 19.61
C ARG A 68 -9.19 -8.33 18.83
N MET A 69 -8.46 -9.04 17.98
CA MET A 69 -8.98 -10.13 17.16
C MET A 69 -8.63 -11.50 17.76
N ASP A 70 -9.53 -12.47 17.59
CA ASP A 70 -9.31 -13.85 18.06
C ASP A 70 -8.37 -14.65 17.15
N SER A 71 -8.16 -14.20 15.91
CA SER A 71 -7.28 -14.86 14.94
C SER A 71 -6.65 -13.85 13.99
N ASN A 72 -5.51 -14.21 13.40
CA ASN A 72 -4.87 -13.40 12.38
C ASN A 72 -5.65 -13.50 11.06
N VAL A 73 -6.35 -12.43 10.71
CA VAL A 73 -7.20 -12.34 9.52
C VAL A 73 -6.49 -11.73 8.31
N GLY A 74 -5.20 -11.42 8.44
CA GLY A 74 -4.41 -10.74 7.42
C GLY A 74 -4.60 -9.21 7.42
N PHE A 75 -3.82 -8.53 6.59
CA PHE A 75 -3.76 -7.09 6.47
C PHE A 75 -5.05 -6.49 5.87
N ALA A 76 -5.55 -7.03 4.74
CA ALA A 76 -6.73 -6.46 4.08
C ALA A 76 -7.96 -6.43 4.99
N LYS A 77 -8.29 -7.59 5.58
CA LYS A 77 -9.45 -7.72 6.47
C LYS A 77 -9.28 -6.92 7.76
N ALA A 78 -8.10 -6.93 8.37
CA ALA A 78 -7.85 -6.13 9.58
C ALA A 78 -8.00 -4.62 9.31
N ASN A 79 -7.54 -4.12 8.15
CA ASN A 79 -7.76 -2.72 7.77
C ASN A 79 -9.24 -2.40 7.57
N ASN A 80 -10.02 -3.27 6.92
CA ASN A 80 -11.46 -3.09 6.78
C ASN A 80 -12.17 -3.03 8.15
N ILE A 81 -11.75 -3.88 9.10
CA ILE A 81 -12.28 -3.87 10.48
C ILE A 81 -11.96 -2.53 11.17
N GLY A 82 -10.73 -2.03 11.03
CA GLY A 82 -10.35 -0.72 11.56
C GLY A 82 -11.11 0.45 10.92
N ALA A 83 -11.42 0.34 9.63
CA ALA A 83 -12.19 1.35 8.89
C ALA A 83 -13.69 1.35 9.24
N ALA A 84 -14.22 0.24 9.74
CA ALA A 84 -15.66 0.06 9.97
C ALA A 84 -16.23 1.14 10.91
N GLY A 85 -17.34 1.75 10.51
CA GLY A 85 -18.02 2.79 11.29
C GLY A 85 -17.28 4.14 11.31
N ALA A 86 -16.31 4.38 10.43
CA ALA A 86 -15.70 5.69 10.28
C ALA A 86 -16.72 6.72 9.76
N THR A 87 -16.83 7.86 10.45
CA THR A 87 -17.68 8.99 10.05
C THR A 87 -16.90 10.12 9.38
N VAL A 88 -15.57 10.10 9.53
CA VAL A 88 -14.63 11.09 9.02
C VAL A 88 -14.40 10.97 7.50
N PRO A 89 -14.03 12.06 6.80
CA PRO A 89 -13.85 12.04 5.34
C PRO A 89 -12.67 11.19 4.84
N TRP A 90 -11.66 10.91 5.67
CA TRP A 90 -10.45 10.21 5.26
C TRP A 90 -10.18 8.94 6.07
N ILE A 91 -9.90 7.84 5.36
CA ILE A 91 -9.36 6.60 5.91
C ILE A 91 -7.85 6.59 5.67
N VAL A 92 -7.06 6.36 6.70
CA VAL A 92 -5.60 6.38 6.63
C VAL A 92 -5.07 5.03 7.09
N THR A 93 -4.24 4.38 6.27
CA THR A 93 -3.50 3.19 6.69
C THR A 93 -2.08 3.59 7.07
N LEU A 94 -1.63 3.13 8.24
CA LEU A 94 -0.28 3.34 8.73
C LEU A 94 0.24 2.03 9.28
N ASN A 95 1.29 1.49 8.66
CA ASN A 95 1.93 0.28 9.13
C ASN A 95 2.53 0.50 10.53
N PRO A 96 2.55 -0.54 11.38
CA PRO A 96 3.12 -0.43 12.72
C PRO A 96 4.61 -0.10 12.71
N ASP A 97 5.34 -0.40 11.62
CA ASP A 97 6.76 -0.14 11.45
C ASP A 97 7.08 1.06 10.55
N ALA A 98 6.09 1.93 10.29
CA ALA A 98 6.22 3.19 9.58
C ALA A 98 6.02 4.36 10.54
N PHE A 99 7.11 5.07 10.88
CA PHE A 99 7.12 6.15 11.88
C PHE A 99 6.92 7.51 11.20
N PRO A 100 5.74 8.15 11.33
CA PRO A 100 5.48 9.44 10.69
C PRO A 100 6.31 10.57 11.30
N ARG A 101 6.79 11.49 10.47
CA ARG A 101 7.39 12.75 10.95
C ARG A 101 6.32 13.64 11.57
N ARG A 102 6.76 14.60 12.40
CA ARG A 102 5.90 15.49 13.19
C ARG A 102 4.83 16.23 12.37
N ASP A 103 5.15 16.62 11.13
CA ASP A 103 4.25 17.36 10.23
C ASP A 103 3.51 16.46 9.24
N TRP A 104 3.62 15.13 9.35
CA TRP A 104 3.12 14.19 8.34
C TRP A 104 1.61 14.32 8.06
N MET A 105 0.78 14.35 9.10
CA MET A 105 -0.68 14.48 8.92
C MET A 105 -1.06 15.86 8.37
N GLU A 106 -0.43 16.93 8.88
CA GLU A 106 -0.62 18.30 8.39
C GLU A 106 -0.35 18.40 6.86
N ARG A 107 0.74 17.77 6.39
CA ARG A 107 1.10 17.74 4.96
C ARG A 107 0.07 17.01 4.11
N LEU A 108 -0.43 15.88 4.59
CA LEU A 108 -1.48 15.11 3.90
C LEU A 108 -2.79 15.89 3.85
N GLN A 109 -3.21 16.55 4.94
CA GLN A 109 -4.40 17.40 4.95
C GLN A 109 -4.27 18.61 4.04
N ALA A 110 -3.13 19.30 4.07
CA ALA A 110 -2.86 20.41 3.18
C ALA A 110 -2.96 19.98 1.70
N ALA A 111 -2.43 18.80 1.35
CA ALA A 111 -2.54 18.25 0.00
C ALA A 111 -3.99 17.92 -0.38
N ALA A 112 -4.77 17.34 0.54
CA ALA A 112 -6.18 17.03 0.34
C ALA A 112 -7.04 18.30 0.15
N HIS A 113 -6.78 19.34 0.95
CA HIS A 113 -7.46 20.62 0.82
C HIS A 113 -7.13 21.32 -0.51
N ALA A 114 -5.87 21.27 -0.94
CA ALA A 114 -5.43 21.87 -2.20
C ALA A 114 -5.91 21.10 -3.45
N GLN A 115 -6.24 19.81 -3.31
CA GLN A 115 -6.64 18.93 -4.42
C GLN A 115 -7.91 18.12 -4.06
N PRO A 116 -9.08 18.78 -3.96
CA PRO A 116 -10.31 18.14 -3.48
C PRO A 116 -10.82 16.99 -4.37
N ASP A 117 -10.41 16.95 -5.64
CA ASP A 117 -10.77 15.91 -6.59
C ASP A 117 -9.93 14.62 -6.47
N VAL A 118 -8.83 14.65 -5.71
CA VAL A 118 -7.95 13.49 -5.54
C VAL A 118 -8.55 12.53 -4.51
N ALA A 119 -8.56 11.24 -4.85
CA ALA A 119 -9.15 10.20 -4.02
C ALA A 119 -8.14 9.53 -3.08
N MET A 120 -6.85 9.59 -3.41
CA MET A 120 -5.81 8.86 -2.69
C MET A 120 -4.53 9.69 -2.59
N PHE A 121 -3.92 9.69 -1.41
CA PHE A 121 -2.64 10.34 -1.14
C PHE A 121 -1.64 9.34 -0.55
N GLY A 122 -0.43 9.31 -1.11
CA GLY A 122 0.68 8.48 -0.63
C GLY A 122 1.74 9.30 0.09
N SER A 123 2.38 8.69 1.08
CA SER A 123 3.48 9.29 1.84
C SER A 123 4.82 8.83 1.31
N THR A 124 5.85 9.67 1.39
CA THR A 124 7.22 9.30 1.07
C THR A 124 7.76 8.40 2.18
N GLN A 125 8.18 7.20 1.80
CA GLN A 125 8.75 6.23 2.73
C GLN A 125 10.26 6.23 2.61
N LEU A 126 10.95 6.51 3.70
CA LEU A 126 12.41 6.41 3.83
C LEU A 126 12.76 5.17 4.63
N PHE A 127 13.87 4.52 4.35
CA PHE A 127 14.31 3.40 5.19
C PHE A 127 14.70 3.91 6.58
N SER A 128 14.15 3.32 7.64
CA SER A 128 14.44 3.76 9.02
C SER A 128 15.91 3.58 9.43
N HIS A 129 16.62 2.62 8.82
CA HIS A 129 18.04 2.36 9.09
C HIS A 129 19.00 3.21 8.23
N ASP A 130 18.50 3.81 7.14
CA ASP A 130 19.24 4.80 6.36
C ASP A 130 18.24 5.79 5.72
N PRO A 131 17.87 6.87 6.41
CA PRO A 131 16.88 7.85 5.93
C PRO A 131 17.26 8.61 4.67
N ARG A 132 18.46 8.39 4.10
CA ARG A 132 18.86 8.91 2.79
C ARG A 132 18.35 8.05 1.64
N MET A 133 17.89 6.84 1.95
CA MET A 133 17.42 5.86 0.98
C MET A 133 15.91 5.77 0.99
N ILE A 134 15.32 5.87 -0.21
CA ILE A 134 13.88 5.74 -0.44
C ILE A 134 13.49 4.27 -0.32
N ASP A 135 12.48 4.02 0.49
CA ASP A 135 11.77 2.75 0.52
C ASP A 135 10.55 2.74 -0.43
N GLY A 136 9.93 3.89 -0.68
CA GLY A 136 8.92 4.02 -1.72
C GLY A 136 8.35 5.43 -1.86
N GLU A 137 8.01 5.81 -3.10
CA GLU A 137 7.26 7.01 -3.44
C GLU A 137 6.02 6.64 -4.27
N GLY A 138 5.12 5.90 -3.62
CA GLY A 138 3.95 5.29 -4.26
C GLY A 138 4.30 4.06 -5.09
N ASP A 139 3.25 3.45 -5.65
CA ASP A 139 3.33 2.25 -6.47
C ASP A 139 3.08 2.56 -7.94
N GLN A 140 3.66 1.71 -8.78
CA GLN A 140 3.42 1.64 -10.20
C GLN A 140 2.98 0.22 -10.58
N TYR A 141 2.05 0.14 -11.53
CA TYR A 141 1.58 -1.12 -12.12
C TYR A 141 1.90 -1.15 -13.62
N SER A 142 2.35 -2.29 -14.13
CA SER A 142 2.62 -2.48 -15.57
C SER A 142 1.44 -3.12 -16.30
N ILE A 143 1.37 -2.87 -17.61
CA ILE A 143 0.49 -3.61 -18.52
C ILE A 143 0.62 -5.13 -18.37
N PHE A 144 1.80 -5.66 -18.03
CA PHE A 144 2.03 -7.10 -17.85
C PHE A 144 1.75 -7.61 -16.42
N GLY A 145 1.07 -6.80 -15.61
CA GLY A 145 0.51 -7.24 -14.34
C GLY A 145 1.51 -7.37 -13.18
N PHE A 146 2.67 -6.72 -13.25
CA PHE A 146 3.58 -6.59 -12.11
C PHE A 146 3.54 -5.19 -11.51
N ALA A 147 3.77 -5.13 -10.20
CA ALA A 147 3.78 -3.91 -9.42
C ALA A 147 5.15 -3.65 -8.78
N TRP A 148 5.47 -2.38 -8.54
CA TRP A 148 6.63 -1.99 -7.76
C TRP A 148 6.44 -0.64 -7.09
N ARG A 149 7.13 -0.48 -5.96
CA ARG A 149 7.34 0.83 -5.34
C ARG A 149 8.32 1.65 -6.15
N VAL A 150 7.92 2.87 -6.50
CA VAL A 150 8.73 3.83 -7.25
C VAL A 150 9.92 4.26 -6.38
N ASN A 151 11.08 4.42 -7.02
CA ASN A 151 12.35 4.81 -6.42
C ASN A 151 12.86 3.92 -5.27
N TYR A 152 12.33 2.70 -5.12
CA TYR A 152 12.79 1.75 -4.10
C TYR A 152 14.31 1.53 -4.16
N ARG A 153 14.96 1.71 -2.99
CA ARG A 153 16.41 1.64 -2.76
C ARG A 153 17.25 2.67 -3.51
N ARG A 154 16.66 3.79 -3.92
CA ARG A 154 17.42 4.92 -4.46
C ARG A 154 17.81 5.89 -3.36
N MET A 155 18.97 6.50 -3.50
CA MET A 155 19.40 7.60 -2.64
C MET A 155 18.95 8.91 -3.27
N LEU A 156 17.89 9.51 -2.74
CA LEU A 156 17.35 10.78 -3.21
C LEU A 156 17.41 11.82 -2.09
N LYS A 157 17.56 13.09 -2.48
CA LYS A 157 17.49 14.23 -1.57
C LYS A 157 16.16 14.96 -1.75
N PRO A 158 15.61 15.60 -0.71
CA PRO A 158 14.49 16.51 -0.86
C PRO A 158 14.80 17.64 -1.87
N PRO A 159 13.77 18.23 -2.51
CA PRO A 159 12.35 17.87 -2.38
C PRO A 159 12.06 16.52 -3.03
N TYR A 160 11.28 15.71 -2.32
CA TYR A 160 10.82 14.41 -2.81
C TYR A 160 9.69 14.59 -3.83
N TYR A 161 9.38 13.52 -4.56
CA TYR A 161 8.39 13.63 -5.61
C TYR A 161 6.99 13.92 -5.06
N SER A 162 6.37 14.99 -5.56
CA SER A 162 4.94 15.26 -5.40
C SER A 162 4.24 15.23 -6.75
N GLY A 163 3.18 14.43 -6.87
CA GLY A 163 2.39 14.36 -8.11
C GLY A 163 1.74 13.00 -8.34
N ALA A 164 1.20 12.81 -9.54
CA ALA A 164 0.42 11.63 -9.88
C ALA A 164 1.21 10.32 -9.74
N VAL A 165 0.58 9.33 -9.11
CA VAL A 165 1.05 7.93 -9.03
C VAL A 165 -0.08 6.99 -9.45
N PHE A 166 0.24 5.71 -9.66
CA PHE A 166 -0.81 4.73 -9.95
C PHE A 166 -1.65 4.43 -8.69
N SER A 167 -0.97 4.17 -7.57
CA SER A 167 -1.59 3.94 -6.25
C SER A 167 -0.60 4.38 -5.17
N PRO A 168 -1.05 4.83 -3.98
CA PRO A 168 -0.18 4.88 -2.81
C PRO A 168 0.08 3.48 -2.28
N CYS A 169 1.22 3.31 -1.60
CA CYS A 169 1.53 2.09 -0.84
C CYS A 169 0.86 2.18 0.54
N ALA A 170 0.13 1.14 0.95
CA ALA A 170 -0.70 1.18 2.16
C ALA A 170 0.09 1.23 3.48
N ALA A 171 1.43 1.14 3.44
CA ALA A 171 2.24 1.36 4.64
C ALA A 171 2.09 2.77 5.23
N ALA A 172 1.75 3.76 4.40
CA ALA A 172 1.39 5.11 4.83
C ALA A 172 0.58 5.82 3.71
N ALA A 173 -0.73 5.61 3.70
CA ALA A 173 -1.63 6.11 2.65
C ALA A 173 -2.92 6.67 3.24
N MET A 174 -3.50 7.66 2.56
CA MET A 174 -4.77 8.28 2.90
C MET A 174 -5.74 8.14 1.72
N TYR A 175 -6.95 7.67 1.99
CA TYR A 175 -8.00 7.35 1.03
C TYR A 175 -9.26 8.14 1.38
N ARG A 176 -9.90 8.75 0.38
CA ARG A 176 -11.19 9.41 0.56
C ARG A 176 -12.22 8.34 0.90
N ARG A 177 -12.93 8.50 2.01
CA ARG A 177 -13.82 7.48 2.56
C ARG A 177 -14.89 7.05 1.57
N ASP A 178 -15.48 8.00 0.85
CA ASP A 178 -16.51 7.73 -0.17
C ASP A 178 -16.01 6.77 -1.26
N TYR A 179 -14.80 6.98 -1.77
CA TYR A 179 -14.17 6.08 -2.74
C TYR A 179 -13.80 4.74 -2.11
N PHE A 180 -13.23 4.74 -0.91
CA PHE A 180 -12.86 3.52 -0.18
C PHE A 180 -14.08 2.62 0.04
N GLU A 181 -15.18 3.18 0.54
CA GLU A 181 -16.44 2.46 0.77
C GLU A 181 -17.11 2.04 -0.54
N ALA A 182 -17.14 2.91 -1.56
CA ALA A 182 -17.79 2.60 -2.84
C ALA A 182 -17.16 1.41 -3.57
N VAL A 183 -15.86 1.18 -3.40
CA VAL A 183 -15.19 -0.01 -3.97
C VAL A 183 -15.18 -1.21 -3.02
N GLY A 184 -15.73 -1.08 -1.81
CA GLY A 184 -15.80 -2.14 -0.79
C GLY A 184 -14.54 -2.32 0.06
N GLY A 185 -13.71 -1.27 0.20
CA GLY A 185 -12.46 -1.32 0.96
C GLY A 185 -11.42 -2.25 0.35
N PHE A 186 -10.53 -2.81 1.17
CA PHE A 186 -9.60 -3.84 0.73
C PHE A 186 -10.34 -5.13 0.40
N ASP A 187 -9.89 -5.88 -0.62
CA ASP A 187 -10.47 -7.19 -0.89
C ASP A 187 -9.92 -8.22 0.11
N GLU A 188 -10.79 -8.75 0.97
CA GLU A 188 -10.43 -9.66 2.06
C GLU A 188 -9.86 -11.01 1.60
N ASP A 189 -9.99 -11.39 0.32
CA ASP A 189 -9.29 -12.57 -0.22
C ASP A 189 -7.76 -12.36 -0.23
N PHE A 190 -7.31 -11.10 -0.25
CA PHE A 190 -5.91 -10.72 -0.20
C PHE A 190 -5.44 -10.66 1.26
N PHE A 191 -4.96 -11.78 1.79
CA PHE A 191 -4.43 -11.82 3.15
C PHE A 191 -3.35 -10.75 3.39
N CYS A 192 -2.38 -10.59 2.49
CA CYS A 192 -1.39 -9.48 2.45
C CYS A 192 -0.61 -9.51 1.12
N TYR A 193 0.19 -8.47 0.86
CA TYR A 193 0.84 -8.13 -0.41
C TYR A 193 -0.11 -7.87 -1.60
N CYS A 194 0.08 -6.75 -2.30
CA CYS A 194 -0.71 -6.33 -3.48
C CYS A 194 -2.18 -6.00 -3.23
N GLU A 195 -2.70 -6.10 -2.00
CA GLU A 195 -4.03 -5.61 -1.63
C GLU A 195 -4.16 -4.10 -1.82
N ASP A 196 -3.08 -3.36 -1.59
CA ASP A 196 -3.00 -1.92 -1.78
C ASP A 196 -3.01 -1.55 -3.26
N VAL A 197 -2.25 -2.27 -4.08
CA VAL A 197 -2.27 -2.14 -5.54
C VAL A 197 -3.65 -2.51 -6.11
N ASP A 198 -4.30 -3.55 -5.59
CA ASP A 198 -5.68 -3.91 -5.98
C ASP A 198 -6.69 -2.83 -5.60
N LEU A 199 -6.66 -2.34 -4.35
CA LEU A 199 -7.50 -1.24 -3.89
C LEU A 199 -7.30 0.01 -4.75
N GLY A 200 -6.05 0.42 -4.94
CA GLY A 200 -5.69 1.53 -5.79
C GLY A 200 -6.24 1.38 -7.21
N PHE A 201 -6.06 0.20 -7.83
CA PHE A 201 -6.59 -0.04 -9.16
C PHE A 201 -8.13 0.07 -9.20
N ARG A 202 -8.84 -0.49 -8.22
CA ARG A 202 -10.31 -0.36 -8.15
C ARG A 202 -10.76 1.08 -7.98
N ILE A 203 -10.11 1.87 -7.12
CA ILE A 203 -10.41 3.30 -6.96
C ILE A 203 -10.12 4.05 -8.26
N ARG A 204 -8.97 3.80 -8.90
CA ARG A 204 -8.64 4.39 -10.21
C ARG A 204 -9.69 4.05 -11.28
N LEU A 205 -10.18 2.80 -11.32
CA LEU A 205 -11.24 2.38 -12.25
C LEU A 205 -12.57 3.07 -11.97
N SER A 206 -12.86 3.41 -10.71
CA SER A 206 -14.02 4.21 -10.31
C SER A 206 -13.84 5.72 -10.57
N GLY A 207 -12.70 6.14 -11.14
CA GLY A 207 -12.38 7.52 -11.51
C GLY A 207 -11.64 8.32 -10.44
N GLY A 208 -11.19 7.69 -9.35
CA GLY A 208 -10.47 8.38 -8.26
C GLY A 208 -8.97 8.54 -8.55
N PRO A 209 -8.42 9.77 -8.63
CA PRO A 209 -7.00 10.00 -8.84
C PRO A 209 -6.14 9.64 -7.61
N ALA A 210 -4.83 9.46 -7.83
CA ALA A 210 -3.86 9.17 -6.77
C ALA A 210 -2.66 10.12 -6.88
N VAL A 211 -2.23 10.69 -5.76
CA VAL A 211 -1.11 11.63 -5.69
C VAL A 211 -0.14 11.18 -4.59
N GLN A 212 1.16 11.20 -4.90
CA GLN A 212 2.21 11.15 -3.91
C GLN A 212 2.41 12.55 -3.32
N VAL A 213 2.45 12.65 -2.00
CA VAL A 213 2.77 13.88 -1.27
C VAL A 213 4.22 13.78 -0.79
N GLY A 214 5.13 14.40 -1.53
CA GLY A 214 6.57 14.27 -1.31
C GLY A 214 7.01 14.66 0.11
N ASP A 215 6.37 15.67 0.67
CA ASP A 215 6.70 16.22 2.00
C ASP A 215 6.01 15.50 3.16
N ALA A 216 5.02 14.63 2.89
CA ALA A 216 4.46 13.75 3.91
C ALA A 216 5.37 12.54 4.08
N VAL A 217 6.27 12.57 5.06
CA VAL A 217 7.35 11.57 5.20
C VAL A 217 7.12 10.63 6.39
N VAL A 218 7.36 9.34 6.16
CA VAL A 218 7.49 8.29 7.20
C VAL A 218 8.84 7.59 7.11
N GLU A 219 9.39 7.17 8.24
CA GLU A 219 10.54 6.28 8.33
C GLU A 219 10.06 4.83 8.49
N HIS A 220 10.32 3.97 7.51
CA HIS A 220 9.76 2.63 7.41
C HIS A 220 10.85 1.56 7.54
N VAL A 221 10.61 0.56 8.39
CA VAL A 221 11.56 -0.55 8.60
C VAL A 221 11.58 -1.48 7.37
N SER A 222 10.43 -1.75 6.75
CA SER A 222 10.21 -2.36 5.42
C SER A 222 10.72 -3.79 5.22
N SER A 223 12.03 -4.01 5.41
CA SER A 223 12.73 -5.25 5.07
C SER A 223 13.13 -6.11 6.27
N GLY A 224 13.04 -5.59 7.50
CA GLY A 224 13.28 -6.34 8.73
C GLY A 224 12.27 -7.48 8.92
N VAL A 225 10.99 -7.20 8.65
CA VAL A 225 9.89 -8.17 8.75
C VAL A 225 9.85 -9.08 7.51
N SER A 226 9.92 -8.52 6.29
CA SER A 226 9.77 -9.29 5.05
C SER A 226 10.92 -10.28 4.74
N LYS A 227 12.15 -10.05 5.22
CA LYS A 227 13.26 -11.03 5.04
C LYS A 227 13.03 -12.32 5.83
N GLN A 228 12.36 -12.25 6.99
CA GLN A 228 11.97 -13.42 7.79
C GLN A 228 10.86 -14.25 7.11
N TYR A 229 10.10 -13.64 6.19
CA TYR A 229 8.94 -14.24 5.52
C TYR A 229 9.14 -14.45 4.02
N GLY A 230 10.38 -14.64 3.55
CA GLY A 230 10.71 -14.64 2.13
C GLY A 230 9.85 -15.60 1.27
N THR A 231 9.47 -16.77 1.77
CA THR A 231 8.58 -17.72 1.07
C THR A 231 7.11 -17.31 1.14
N PHE A 232 6.66 -16.78 2.27
CA PHE A 232 5.30 -16.29 2.49
C PHE A 232 4.99 -15.08 1.59
N ALA A 233 5.90 -14.10 1.51
CA ALA A 233 5.80 -12.97 0.61
C ALA A 233 5.78 -13.38 -0.87
N GLN A 234 6.55 -14.41 -1.24
CA GLN A 234 6.56 -14.93 -2.61
C GLN A 234 5.28 -15.69 -2.95
N TYR A 235 4.76 -16.50 -2.02
CA TYR A 235 3.48 -17.20 -2.18
C TYR A 235 2.35 -16.20 -2.44
N HIS A 236 2.17 -15.22 -1.55
CA HIS A 236 1.11 -14.22 -1.68
C HIS A 236 1.35 -13.28 -2.86
N GLY A 237 2.59 -12.82 -3.08
CA GLY A 237 2.91 -11.91 -4.18
C GLY A 237 2.60 -12.51 -5.55
N VAL A 238 3.06 -13.72 -5.84
CA VAL A 238 2.77 -14.37 -7.13
C VAL A 238 1.27 -14.61 -7.29
N ARG A 239 0.60 -15.06 -6.21
CA ARG A 239 -0.84 -15.32 -6.25
C ARG A 239 -1.64 -14.05 -6.54
N ASN A 240 -1.37 -13.01 -5.76
CA ASN A 240 -2.17 -11.80 -5.73
C ASN A 240 -1.94 -10.95 -6.99
N LEU A 241 -0.75 -10.99 -7.63
CA LEU A 241 -0.55 -10.31 -8.91
C LEU A 241 -1.46 -10.85 -10.02
N VAL A 242 -1.68 -12.17 -10.08
CA VAL A 242 -2.64 -12.80 -11.01
C VAL A 242 -4.06 -12.32 -10.72
N TRP A 243 -4.45 -12.32 -9.44
CA TRP A 243 -5.77 -11.87 -9.01
C TRP A 243 -6.01 -10.39 -9.34
N THR A 244 -5.08 -9.50 -9.00
CA THR A 244 -5.16 -8.07 -9.32
C THR A 244 -5.30 -7.85 -10.83
N MET A 245 -4.54 -8.59 -11.65
CA MET A 245 -4.64 -8.49 -13.12
C MET A 245 -6.01 -8.92 -13.63
N VAL A 246 -6.48 -10.11 -13.22
CA VAL A 246 -7.75 -10.68 -13.69
C VAL A 246 -8.94 -9.87 -13.20
N LYS A 247 -8.94 -9.39 -11.96
CA LYS A 247 -10.02 -8.56 -11.43
C LYS A 247 -10.16 -7.22 -12.16
N ASN A 248 -9.04 -6.54 -12.39
CA ASN A 248 -9.06 -5.10 -12.64
C ASN A 248 -8.74 -4.69 -14.09
N MET A 249 -7.88 -5.42 -14.80
CA MET A 249 -7.42 -4.99 -16.13
C MET A 249 -8.58 -4.98 -17.15
N PRO A 250 -8.89 -3.87 -17.84
CA PRO A 250 -9.97 -3.85 -18.84
C PRO A 250 -9.84 -4.92 -19.91
N LEU A 251 -10.97 -5.46 -20.38
CA LEU A 251 -10.99 -6.61 -21.30
C LEU A 251 -10.11 -6.42 -22.57
N PRO A 252 -10.07 -5.24 -23.22
CA PRO A 252 -9.19 -5.03 -24.37
C PRO A 252 -7.69 -5.13 -24.07
N LEU A 253 -7.26 -4.86 -22.83
CA LEU A 253 -5.85 -4.93 -22.41
C LEU A 253 -5.48 -6.29 -21.81
N LEU A 254 -6.46 -7.05 -21.36
CA LEU A 254 -6.26 -8.28 -20.60
C LEU A 254 -5.50 -9.38 -21.37
N PRO A 255 -5.71 -9.63 -22.68
CA PRO A 255 -4.93 -10.63 -23.42
C PRO A 255 -3.43 -10.32 -23.46
N LEU A 256 -3.08 -9.05 -23.71
CA LEU A 256 -1.69 -8.59 -23.70
C LEU A 256 -1.09 -8.69 -22.30
N ALA A 257 -1.85 -8.29 -21.29
CA ALA A 257 -1.44 -8.40 -19.89
C ALA A 257 -1.14 -9.86 -19.52
N PHE A 258 -2.05 -10.77 -19.87
CA PHE A 258 -1.92 -12.20 -19.60
C PHE A 258 -0.71 -12.83 -20.30
N ALA A 259 -0.46 -12.49 -21.56
CA ALA A 259 0.70 -12.98 -22.30
C ALA A 259 2.02 -12.58 -21.63
N GLY A 260 2.19 -11.29 -21.28
CA GLY A 260 3.39 -10.83 -20.60
C GLY A 260 3.52 -11.33 -19.16
N HIS A 261 2.41 -11.43 -18.43
CA HIS A 261 2.40 -11.97 -17.07
C HIS A 261 2.80 -13.44 -17.04
N SER A 262 2.34 -14.23 -18.01
CA SER A 262 2.71 -15.65 -18.15
C SER A 262 4.22 -15.81 -18.32
N LEU A 263 4.86 -14.95 -19.12
CA LEU A 263 6.33 -14.94 -19.27
C LEU A 263 7.05 -14.60 -17.96
N LEU A 264 6.51 -13.65 -17.18
CA LEU A 264 7.05 -13.31 -15.86
C LEU A 264 6.96 -14.49 -14.89
N VAL A 265 5.80 -15.16 -14.83
CA VAL A 265 5.60 -16.32 -13.96
C VAL A 265 6.58 -17.44 -14.33
N VAL A 266 6.74 -17.73 -15.63
CA VAL A 266 7.74 -18.69 -16.11
C VAL A 266 9.16 -18.27 -15.70
N TYR A 267 9.51 -17.00 -15.86
CA TYR A 267 10.80 -16.47 -15.43
C TYR A 267 11.03 -16.62 -13.92
N LEU A 268 10.04 -16.30 -13.09
CA LEU A 268 10.13 -16.42 -11.63
C LEU A 268 10.27 -17.88 -11.19
N VAL A 269 9.52 -18.79 -11.81
CA VAL A 269 9.67 -20.23 -11.59
C VAL A 269 11.09 -20.67 -11.94
N PHE A 270 11.56 -20.35 -13.15
CA PHE A 270 12.91 -20.69 -13.60
C PHE A 270 14.00 -20.15 -12.66
N ARG A 271 13.91 -18.88 -12.27
CA ARG A 271 14.85 -18.22 -11.35
C ARG A 271 14.78 -18.76 -9.93
N SER A 272 13.67 -19.42 -9.57
CA SER A 272 13.49 -20.05 -8.28
C SER A 272 13.99 -21.49 -8.24
N LEU A 273 14.22 -22.15 -9.37
CA LEU A 273 14.72 -23.53 -9.41
C LEU A 273 16.04 -23.64 -8.63
N GLY A 274 16.14 -24.67 -7.79
CA GLY A 274 17.28 -24.84 -6.87
C GLY A 274 17.31 -23.87 -5.67
N SER A 275 16.39 -22.92 -5.58
CA SER A 275 16.16 -22.13 -4.37
C SER A 275 15.09 -22.78 -3.51
N GLY A 276 15.16 -22.62 -2.19
CA GLY A 276 14.11 -23.05 -1.25
C GLY A 276 12.74 -22.38 -1.42
N ARG A 277 12.53 -21.64 -2.52
CA ARG A 277 11.35 -20.80 -2.79
C ARG A 277 10.41 -21.39 -3.84
N THR A 278 10.87 -22.35 -4.65
CA THR A 278 10.08 -22.97 -5.75
C THR A 278 8.72 -23.47 -5.27
N GLY A 279 8.68 -24.14 -4.11
CA GLY A 279 7.43 -24.67 -3.56
C GLY A 279 6.42 -23.58 -3.20
N ALA A 280 6.88 -22.44 -2.69
CA ALA A 280 6.01 -21.31 -2.35
C ALA A 280 5.42 -20.66 -3.61
N ILE A 281 6.25 -20.46 -4.64
CA ILE A 281 5.79 -19.94 -5.94
C ILE A 281 4.79 -20.90 -6.60
N GLY A 282 5.10 -22.20 -6.64
CA GLY A 282 4.21 -23.21 -7.20
C GLY A 282 2.84 -23.27 -6.52
N ARG A 283 2.82 -23.23 -5.17
CA ARG A 283 1.56 -23.12 -4.41
C ARG A 283 0.82 -21.82 -4.71
N GLY A 284 1.54 -20.70 -4.81
CA GLY A 284 0.94 -19.39 -5.15
C GLY A 284 0.26 -19.40 -6.51
N ILE A 285 0.89 -19.99 -7.52
CA ILE A 285 0.32 -20.15 -8.87
C ILE A 285 -0.92 -21.06 -8.83
N ARG A 286 -0.82 -22.23 -8.19
CA ARG A 286 -1.94 -23.15 -8.07
C ARG A 286 -3.15 -22.48 -7.42
N ASP A 287 -2.94 -21.84 -6.27
CA ASP A 287 -4.02 -21.21 -5.51
C ASP A 287 -4.56 -19.97 -6.25
N ALA A 288 -3.72 -19.29 -7.05
CA ALA A 288 -4.19 -18.24 -7.93
C ALA A 288 -5.19 -18.76 -8.95
N LEU A 289 -4.85 -19.87 -9.63
CA LEU A 289 -5.71 -20.53 -10.62
C LEU A 289 -7.01 -21.05 -9.99
N CYS A 290 -6.92 -21.69 -8.82
CA CYS A 290 -8.10 -22.17 -8.08
C CYS A 290 -9.03 -21.01 -7.66
N GLY A 291 -8.48 -19.84 -7.32
CA GLY A 291 -9.24 -18.65 -6.95
C GLY A 291 -9.84 -17.85 -8.12
N LEU A 292 -9.47 -18.16 -9.37
CA LEU A 292 -9.92 -17.39 -10.55
C LEU A 292 -11.43 -17.25 -10.69
N PRO A 293 -12.27 -18.27 -10.43
CA PRO A 293 -13.72 -18.12 -10.53
C PRO A 293 -14.26 -16.98 -9.67
N GLY A 294 -13.75 -16.83 -8.43
CA GLY A 294 -14.10 -15.72 -7.54
C GLY A 294 -13.63 -14.37 -8.06
N MET A 295 -12.40 -14.31 -8.59
CA MET A 295 -11.86 -13.09 -9.20
C MET A 295 -12.63 -12.66 -10.44
N ILE A 296 -13.09 -13.61 -11.26
CA ILE A 296 -13.92 -13.37 -12.44
C ILE A 296 -15.32 -12.89 -12.03
N ALA A 297 -15.89 -13.42 -10.95
CA ALA A 297 -17.16 -12.93 -10.43
C ALA A 297 -17.05 -11.47 -9.99
N LYS A 298 -16.01 -11.13 -9.20
CA LYS A 298 -15.73 -9.74 -8.75
C LYS A 298 -15.46 -8.80 -9.93
N ARG A 299 -14.73 -9.26 -10.94
CA ARG A 299 -14.46 -8.52 -12.18
C ARG A 299 -15.74 -8.00 -12.84
N ARG A 300 -16.84 -8.77 -12.84
CA ARG A 300 -18.09 -8.35 -13.50
C ARG A 300 -18.61 -7.05 -12.91
N THR A 301 -18.64 -6.95 -11.58
CA THR A 301 -19.02 -5.72 -10.86
C THR A 301 -18.02 -4.60 -11.14
N ILE A 302 -16.73 -4.86 -10.98
CA ILE A 302 -15.66 -3.85 -11.17
C ILE A 302 -15.71 -3.24 -12.58
N GLN A 303 -15.86 -4.05 -13.62
CA GLN A 303 -15.87 -3.58 -15.01
C GLN A 303 -17.19 -2.93 -15.42
N ARG A 304 -18.33 -3.37 -14.84
CA ARG A 304 -19.64 -2.73 -15.04
C ARG A 304 -19.67 -1.34 -14.44
N ASP A 305 -19.11 -1.17 -13.24
CA ASP A 305 -19.17 0.08 -12.47
C ASP A 305 -17.95 1.00 -12.77
N ARG A 306 -17.06 0.56 -13.67
CA ARG A 306 -15.88 1.31 -14.12
C ARG A 306 -16.30 2.64 -14.77
N LYS A 307 -15.77 3.74 -14.24
CA LYS A 307 -15.90 5.09 -14.83
C LYS A 307 -14.72 5.48 -15.70
N ALA A 308 -13.51 4.99 -15.38
CA ALA A 308 -12.31 5.29 -16.15
C ALA A 308 -12.38 4.68 -17.56
N THR A 309 -12.12 5.49 -18.58
CA THR A 309 -11.97 5.11 -19.98
C THR A 309 -10.77 4.19 -20.20
N LEU A 310 -10.72 3.53 -21.37
CA LEU A 310 -9.56 2.71 -21.74
C LEU A 310 -8.27 3.55 -21.84
N GLY A 311 -8.38 4.79 -22.34
CA GLY A 311 -7.26 5.72 -22.46
C GLY A 311 -6.71 6.15 -21.11
N GLU A 312 -7.58 6.46 -20.14
CA GLU A 312 -7.15 6.78 -18.76
C GLU A 312 -6.46 5.59 -18.09
N VAL A 313 -6.98 4.37 -18.30
CA VAL A 313 -6.32 3.15 -17.79
C VAL A 313 -4.95 2.94 -18.45
N ALA A 314 -4.88 3.07 -19.77
CA ALA A 314 -3.62 2.97 -20.50
C ALA A 314 -2.60 4.04 -20.06
N GLY A 315 -3.06 5.25 -19.71
CA GLY A 315 -2.21 6.36 -19.28
C GLY A 315 -1.63 6.20 -17.87
N MET A 316 -2.32 5.49 -16.97
CA MET A 316 -1.84 5.29 -15.59
C MET A 316 -0.94 4.05 -15.40
N ILE A 317 -0.98 3.08 -16.32
CA ILE A 317 -0.14 1.88 -16.27
C ILE A 317 1.16 2.05 -17.06
N ALA A 318 2.18 1.30 -16.66
CA ALA A 318 3.48 1.33 -17.30
C ALA A 318 3.57 0.32 -18.45
N TRP A 319 3.82 0.85 -19.65
CA TRP A 319 4.02 0.06 -20.87
C TRP A 319 5.45 -0.44 -21.06
N ASN A 320 6.43 0.31 -20.57
CA ASN A 320 7.83 -0.08 -20.63
C ASN A 320 8.21 -0.95 -19.43
N PRO A 321 8.42 -2.26 -19.59
CA PRO A 321 8.74 -3.13 -18.47
C PRO A 321 10.13 -2.88 -17.88
N LEU A 322 11.03 -2.17 -18.60
CA LEU A 322 12.34 -1.81 -18.09
C LEU A 322 12.28 -0.82 -16.92
N LEU A 323 11.14 -0.13 -16.73
CA LEU A 323 10.91 0.73 -15.57
C LEU A 323 10.94 -0.06 -14.25
N LEU A 324 10.65 -1.36 -14.26
CA LEU A 324 10.80 -2.21 -13.08
C LEU A 324 12.26 -2.31 -12.63
N LYS A 325 13.20 -2.45 -13.58
CA LYS A 325 14.64 -2.56 -13.27
C LYS A 325 15.16 -1.29 -12.63
N THR A 326 14.64 -0.15 -13.06
CA THR A 326 15.04 1.16 -12.57
C THR A 326 14.17 1.65 -11.42
N ARG A 327 13.09 0.92 -11.07
CA ARG A 327 12.04 1.36 -10.15
C ARG A 327 11.49 2.74 -10.53
N GLY A 328 11.43 3.04 -11.83
CA GLY A 328 10.96 4.33 -12.35
C GLY A 328 9.44 4.38 -12.54
N ARG A 329 8.95 5.50 -13.08
CA ARG A 329 7.54 5.71 -13.47
C ARG A 329 7.44 6.17 -14.94
N PRO A 330 6.27 6.03 -15.60
CA PRO A 330 6.04 6.56 -16.94
C PRO A 330 6.34 8.07 -17.03
N GLY A 331 6.87 8.53 -18.16
CA GLY A 331 7.15 9.95 -18.42
C GLY A 331 8.37 10.53 -17.69
N CYS A 332 9.08 9.76 -16.87
CA CYS A 332 10.31 10.22 -16.21
C CYS A 332 11.54 9.71 -16.97
N SER A 333 12.32 10.59 -17.60
CA SER A 333 13.61 10.24 -18.18
C SER A 333 14.64 10.06 -17.04
N LEU A 334 15.36 8.95 -17.03
CA LEU A 334 16.43 8.70 -16.07
C LEU A 334 17.69 9.42 -16.54
N SER A 335 17.78 10.71 -16.27
CA SER A 335 18.97 11.49 -16.58
C SER A 335 19.92 11.50 -15.37
N ARG A 336 20.63 10.38 -15.09
CA ARG A 336 22.01 10.30 -14.54
C ARG A 336 22.34 8.89 -13.99
N ARG A 337 23.61 8.50 -14.13
CA ARG A 337 24.17 7.23 -13.61
C ARG A 337 24.15 7.11 -12.07
N SER A 338 23.91 8.22 -11.34
CA SER A 338 23.78 8.24 -9.87
C SER A 338 22.48 7.64 -9.34
N ASP A 339 21.50 7.40 -10.22
CA ASP A 339 20.11 7.09 -9.82
C ASP A 339 19.78 5.59 -10.01
N GLN A 340 20.78 4.73 -10.23
CA GLN A 340 20.55 3.29 -10.30
C GLN A 340 20.54 2.70 -8.89
N PRO A 341 19.58 1.80 -8.56
CA PRO A 341 19.65 1.06 -7.31
C PRO A 341 20.98 0.27 -7.27
N PRO A 342 21.66 0.20 -6.11
CA PRO A 342 22.92 -0.52 -6.02
C PRO A 342 22.75 -1.97 -6.49
N SER A 343 23.73 -2.48 -7.25
CA SER A 343 23.73 -3.87 -7.71
C SER A 343 23.73 -4.80 -6.49
N VAL A 344 22.81 -5.77 -6.49
CA VAL A 344 22.76 -6.80 -5.46
C VAL A 344 24.00 -7.67 -5.66
N GLY A 345 25.04 -7.43 -4.86
CA GLY A 345 26.03 -8.44 -4.58
C GLY A 345 25.30 -9.64 -3.97
N VAL A 346 25.27 -10.75 -4.70
CA VAL A 346 25.03 -12.05 -4.09
C VAL A 346 26.28 -12.34 -3.27
N GLU A 347 26.32 -11.85 -2.03
CA GLU A 347 27.21 -12.44 -1.06
C GLU A 347 26.74 -13.87 -0.86
N LYS A 348 27.54 -14.80 -1.39
CA LYS A 348 27.48 -16.20 -1.05
C LYS A 348 27.78 -16.30 0.45
N ALA A 349 26.77 -16.67 1.23
CA ALA A 349 26.92 -17.39 2.49
C ALA A 349 25.77 -18.39 2.57
#